data_AF-A0A7G2RTH3-F1
#
_entry.id   AF-A0A7G2RTH3-F1
#
_cell.length_a   1.000
_cell.length_b   1.000
_cell.length_c   1.000
_cell.angle_alpha   90.00
_cell.angle_beta   90.00
_cell.angle_gamma   90.00
#
_symmetry.space_group_name_H-M   'P 1'
#
loop_
_entity.id
_entity.type
_entity.pdbx_description
1 polymer ?
#
loop_
_entity_poly.entity_id
_entity_poly.type
_entity_poly.pdbx_seq_one_letter_code
_entity_poly.pdbx_strand_id
1 'polypeptide(L)'
;MNAKSDVDSNATLNAFREVVRSRRSVRRFTDEPVPEHVLDDCLELAMLALRAHGYDSCPMEGFDECRVRRLLKLPRKGLVTMVLAAGKRSDKGVYNRQYRFERDTLIHYL
;
A
#
# COMPACT_ATOMS: atom_id res chain seq x y z
N MET A 1 12.27 26.86 -0.83
CA MET A 1 11.27 27.16 0.22
C MET A 1 10.05 26.30 -0.06
N ASN A 2 9.90 25.13 0.58
CA ASN A 2 8.69 24.33 0.44
C ASN A 2 7.75 24.70 1.57
N ALA A 3 6.67 25.41 1.21
CA ALA A 3 5.51 25.58 2.04
C ALA A 3 5.01 24.18 2.45
N LYS A 4 5.24 23.81 3.71
CA LYS A 4 4.44 22.76 4.33
C LYS A 4 3.03 23.34 4.37
N SER A 5 2.19 22.92 3.43
CA SER A 5 0.76 23.18 3.53
C SER A 5 0.31 22.59 4.87
N ASP A 6 -0.29 23.46 5.67
CA ASP A 6 -0.81 23.18 7.00
C ASP A 6 -2.08 22.34 6.83
N VAL A 7 -1.90 21.08 6.43
CA VAL A 7 -2.98 20.11 6.31
C VAL A 7 -3.26 19.59 7.71
N ASP A 8 -4.39 19.99 8.28
CA ASP A 8 -4.86 19.47 9.56
C ASP A 8 -4.91 17.94 9.49
N SER A 9 -3.95 17.32 10.17
CA SER A 9 -3.75 15.87 10.16
C SER A 9 -5.00 15.14 10.68
N ASN A 10 -5.81 15.78 11.52
CA ASN A 10 -7.07 15.21 12.03
C ASN A 10 -8.18 15.27 10.97
N ALA A 11 -8.31 16.37 10.23
CA ALA A 11 -9.29 16.49 9.16
C ALA A 11 -9.04 15.46 8.04
N THR A 12 -7.78 15.30 7.60
CA THR A 12 -7.42 14.30 6.58
C THR A 12 -7.66 12.87 7.07
N LEU A 13 -7.32 12.56 8.33
CA LEU A 13 -7.58 11.24 8.90
C LEU A 13 -9.07 10.95 9.01
N ASN A 14 -9.90 11.94 9.32
CA ASN A 14 -11.34 11.79 9.40
C ASN A 14 -11.97 11.58 8.02
N ALA A 15 -11.54 12.31 6.99
CA ALA A 15 -11.99 12.10 5.62
C ALA A 15 -11.64 10.69 5.11
N PHE A 16 -10.41 10.21 5.38
CA PHE A 16 -10.03 8.84 5.05
C PHE A 16 -10.91 7.80 5.78
N ARG A 17 -11.19 8.01 7.08
CA ARG A 17 -12.07 7.13 7.86
C ARG A 17 -13.49 7.10 7.31
N GLU A 18 -14.03 8.22 6.85
CA GLU A 18 -15.36 8.27 6.25
C GLU A 18 -15.44 7.39 5.00
N VAL A 19 -14.47 7.54 4.08
CA VAL A 19 -14.37 6.72 2.87
C VAL A 19 -14.25 5.24 3.22
N VAL A 20 -13.32 4.87 4.12
CA VAL A 20 -13.12 3.45 4.51
C VAL A 20 -14.33 2.86 5.24
N ARG A 21 -15.04 3.67 6.06
CA ARG A 21 -16.22 3.22 6.82
C ARG A 21 -17.51 3.22 6.01
N SER A 22 -17.57 3.94 4.89
CA SER A 22 -18.70 3.91 3.98
C SER A 22 -18.96 2.50 3.40
N ARG A 23 -17.93 1.63 3.42
CA ARG A 23 -18.01 0.26 2.93
C ARG A 23 -19.15 -0.54 3.55
N ARG A 24 -19.68 -1.49 2.78
CA ARG A 24 -20.64 -2.49 3.22
C ARG A 24 -20.04 -3.89 3.08
N SER A 25 -20.48 -4.83 3.92
CA SER A 25 -20.07 -6.23 3.82
C SER A 25 -20.77 -6.90 2.63
N VAL A 26 -20.09 -6.94 1.49
CA VAL A 26 -20.50 -7.72 0.32
C VAL A 26 -19.99 -9.15 0.47
N ARG A 27 -20.86 -10.14 0.22
CA ARG A 27 -20.54 -11.59 0.36
C ARG A 27 -20.78 -12.39 -0.92
N ARG A 28 -21.23 -11.73 -1.99
CA ARG A 28 -21.44 -12.32 -3.33
C ARG A 28 -20.72 -11.43 -4.33
N PHE A 29 -19.91 -12.04 -5.20
CA PHE A 29 -19.06 -11.36 -6.16
C PHE A 29 -19.35 -11.91 -7.56
N THR A 30 -19.07 -11.12 -8.59
CA THR A 30 -19.09 -11.56 -9.99
C THR A 30 -17.79 -12.30 -10.33
N ASP A 31 -17.73 -12.95 -11.50
CA ASP A 31 -16.51 -13.57 -12.03
C ASP A 31 -15.57 -12.56 -12.72
N GLU A 32 -15.97 -11.28 -12.77
CA GLU A 32 -15.15 -10.22 -13.35
C GLU A 32 -13.89 -9.99 -12.50
N PRO A 33 -12.68 -10.11 -13.08
CA PRO A 33 -11.46 -9.88 -12.33
C PRO A 33 -11.33 -8.40 -11.96
N VAL A 34 -10.85 -8.12 -10.75
CA VAL A 34 -10.48 -6.76 -10.36
C VAL A 34 -9.32 -6.31 -11.25
N PRO A 35 -9.39 -5.11 -11.87
CA PRO A 35 -8.29 -4.60 -12.68
C PRO A 35 -7.00 -4.45 -11.87
N GLU A 36 -5.86 -4.74 -12.49
CA GLU A 36 -4.54 -4.74 -11.83
C GLU A 36 -4.22 -3.39 -11.16
N HIS A 37 -4.41 -2.28 -11.87
CA HIS A 37 -4.19 -0.93 -11.32
C HIS A 37 -5.03 -0.64 -10.06
N VAL A 38 -6.25 -1.19 -9.96
CA VAL A 38 -7.10 -1.01 -8.77
C VAL A 38 -6.51 -1.76 -7.58
N LEU A 39 -5.95 -2.95 -7.81
CA LEU A 39 -5.24 -3.70 -6.78
C LEU A 39 -4.00 -2.94 -6.32
N ASP A 40 -3.21 -2.42 -7.25
CA ASP A 40 -2.00 -1.65 -6.95
C ASP A 40 -2.32 -0.41 -6.10
N ASP A 41 -3.33 0.36 -6.50
CA ASP A 41 -3.82 1.53 -5.73
C ASP A 41 -4.27 1.12 -4.32
N CYS A 42 -5.01 0.01 -4.19
CA CYS A 42 -5.46 -0.47 -2.88
C CYS A 42 -4.29 -0.88 -1.98
N LEU A 43 -3.25 -1.50 -2.55
CA LEU A 43 -2.05 -1.93 -1.84
C LEU A 43 -1.20 -0.72 -1.42
N GLU A 44 -1.06 0.29 -2.28
CA GLU A 44 -0.43 1.56 -1.93
C GLU A 44 -1.19 2.26 -0.78
N LEU A 45 -2.51 2.38 -0.90
CA LEU A 45 -3.35 3.00 0.12
C LEU A 45 -3.26 2.28 1.47
N ALA A 46 -3.09 0.95 1.48
CA ALA A 46 -2.87 0.20 2.71
C ALA A 46 -1.58 0.62 3.43
N MET A 47 -0.49 0.84 2.69
CA MET A 47 0.78 1.34 3.25
C MET A 47 0.65 2.77 3.77
N LEU A 48 0.00 3.64 3.00
CA LEU A 48 -0.27 5.02 3.41
C LEU A 48 -1.14 5.07 4.68
N ALA A 49 -2.13 4.19 4.79
CA ALA A 49 -2.97 4.06 5.98
C ALA A 49 -2.16 3.65 7.22
N LEU A 50 -1.25 2.67 7.10
CA LEU A 50 -0.36 2.29 8.19
C LEU A 50 0.48 3.50 8.65
N ARG A 51 1.02 4.26 7.71
CA ARG A 51 1.79 5.47 8.01
C ARG A 51 0.96 6.54 8.72
N ALA A 52 -0.27 6.77 8.29
CA ALA A 52 -1.20 7.71 8.93
C ALA A 52 -1.49 7.34 10.40
N HIS A 53 -1.45 6.05 10.74
CA HIS A 53 -1.62 5.54 12.11
C HIS A 53 -0.31 5.44 12.92
N GLY A 54 0.80 5.97 12.40
CA GLY A 54 2.10 5.93 13.08
C GLY A 54 2.74 4.53 13.11
N TYR A 55 2.37 3.67 12.17
CA TYR A 55 3.08 2.43 11.85
C TYR A 55 3.88 2.62 10.57
N ASP A 56 4.78 1.69 10.29
CA ASP A 56 5.56 1.68 9.07
C ASP A 56 5.40 0.33 8.39
N SER A 57 5.65 0.32 7.08
CA SER A 57 5.51 -0.86 6.26
C SER A 57 6.66 -1.01 5.27
N CYS A 58 6.90 -2.24 4.83
CA CYS A 58 7.88 -2.59 3.81
C CYS A 58 7.27 -3.59 2.82
N PRO A 59 7.01 -3.19 1.55
CA PRO A 59 6.62 -4.13 0.52
C PRO A 59 7.84 -5.00 0.16
N MET A 60 7.62 -6.31 0.07
CA MET A 60 8.66 -7.29 -0.22
C MET A 60 8.28 -8.08 -1.46
N GLU A 61 8.98 -7.83 -2.56
CA GLU A 61 8.85 -8.58 -3.82
C GLU A 61 9.77 -9.82 -3.83
N GLY A 62 10.94 -9.74 -3.19
CA GLY A 62 11.92 -10.82 -3.14
C GLY A 62 11.60 -11.89 -2.10
N PHE A 63 10.54 -12.69 -2.31
CA PHE A 63 10.16 -13.79 -1.42
C PHE A 63 10.08 -15.14 -2.14
N ASP A 64 10.16 -16.24 -1.38
CA ASP A 64 9.99 -17.60 -1.90
C ASP A 64 8.49 -17.92 -2.06
N GLU A 65 7.96 -17.69 -3.26
CA GLU A 65 6.54 -17.91 -3.58
C GLU A 65 6.11 -19.37 -3.31
N CYS A 66 6.95 -20.35 -3.66
CA CYS A 66 6.66 -21.76 -3.46
C CYS A 66 6.43 -22.08 -1.98
N ARG A 67 7.29 -21.56 -1.09
CA ARG A 67 7.14 -21.73 0.36
C ARG A 67 5.93 -21.00 0.90
N VAL A 68 5.68 -19.77 0.47
CA VAL A 68 4.51 -18.99 0.93
C VAL A 68 3.20 -19.69 0.54
N ARG A 69 3.08 -20.15 -0.71
CA ARG A 69 1.90 -20.90 -1.18
C ARG A 69 1.66 -22.18 -0.36
N ARG A 70 2.73 -22.90 -0.02
CA ARG A 70 2.63 -24.11 0.83
C ARG A 70 2.22 -23.76 2.26
N LEU A 71 2.80 -22.71 2.84
CA LEU A 71 2.52 -22.28 4.21
C LEU A 71 1.07 -21.84 4.37
N LEU A 72 0.57 -21.02 3.44
CA LEU A 72 -0.80 -20.50 3.45
C LEU A 72 -1.84 -21.48 2.88
N LYS A 73 -1.39 -22.66 2.42
CA LYS A 73 -2.23 -23.68 1.76
C LYS A 73 -3.05 -23.06 0.61
N LEU A 74 -2.42 -22.21 -0.20
CA LEU A 74 -3.12 -21.50 -1.28
C LEU A 74 -3.62 -22.49 -2.36
N PRO A 75 -4.85 -22.30 -2.87
CA PRO A 75 -5.39 -23.12 -3.95
C PRO A 75 -4.59 -22.91 -5.24
N ARG A 76 -4.70 -23.83 -6.23
CA ARG A 76 -3.91 -23.76 -7.47
C ARG A 76 -4.04 -22.41 -8.20
N LYS A 77 -5.22 -21.79 -8.17
CA LYS A 77 -5.50 -20.48 -8.79
C LYS A 77 -5.19 -19.27 -7.88
N GLY A 78 -4.73 -19.47 -6.65
CA GLY A 78 -4.36 -18.38 -5.75
C GLY A 78 -3.02 -17.78 -6.14
N LEU A 79 -2.93 -16.45 -6.09
CA LEU A 79 -1.72 -15.68 -6.38
C LEU A 79 -1.30 -14.92 -5.12
N VAL A 80 0.01 -14.83 -4.89
CA VAL A 80 0.57 -13.95 -3.85
C VAL A 80 0.89 -12.63 -4.53
N THR A 81 -0.03 -11.67 -4.45
CA THR A 81 0.13 -10.37 -5.13
C THR A 81 1.22 -9.51 -4.49
N MET A 82 1.32 -9.51 -3.15
CA MET A 82 2.29 -8.73 -2.42
C MET A 82 2.52 -9.35 -1.04
N VAL A 83 3.77 -9.31 -0.55
CA VAL A 83 4.07 -9.54 0.87
C VAL A 83 4.36 -8.20 1.51
N LEU A 84 3.66 -7.87 2.58
CA LEU A 84 3.79 -6.60 3.28
C LEU A 84 4.20 -6.83 4.73
N ALA A 85 5.37 -6.37 5.12
CA ALA A 85 5.71 -6.24 6.54
C ALA A 85 5.08 -4.95 7.08
N ALA A 86 4.52 -5.01 8.29
CA ALA A 86 3.94 -3.86 8.98
C ALA A 86 4.30 -3.90 10.47
N GLY A 87 4.65 -2.75 11.05
CA GLY A 87 5.04 -2.68 12.46
C GLY A 87 5.48 -1.30 12.92
N LYS A 88 5.97 -1.20 14.16
CA LYS A 88 6.64 0.01 14.65
C LYS A 88 8.08 0.03 14.15
N ARG A 89 8.49 1.14 13.54
CA ARG A 89 9.86 1.35 13.06
C ARG A 89 10.84 1.38 14.24
N SER A 90 11.95 0.66 14.10
CA SER A 90 13.11 0.76 14.99
C SER A 90 13.98 1.98 14.63
N ASP A 91 14.88 2.39 15.52
CA ASP A 91 15.75 3.55 15.30
C ASP A 91 16.61 3.44 14.02
N LYS A 92 16.91 2.21 13.58
CA LYS A 92 17.68 1.90 12.37
C LYS A 92 16.81 1.41 11.20
N GLY A 93 15.49 1.60 11.26
CA GLY A 93 14.56 1.08 10.26
C GLY A 93 14.57 1.79 8.91
N VAL A 94 15.23 2.95 8.80
CA VAL A 94 15.45 3.65 7.52
C VAL A 94 16.92 3.55 7.16
N TYR A 95 17.20 2.78 6.11
CA TYR A 95 18.57 2.53 5.66
C TYR A 95 19.18 3.72 4.91
N ASN A 96 18.37 4.40 4.09
CA ASN A 96 18.83 5.46 3.19
C ASN A 96 17.84 6.63 3.16
N ARG A 97 18.34 7.82 2.79
CA ARG A 97 17.47 8.95 2.45
C ARG A 97 16.59 8.57 1.27
N GLN A 98 15.35 9.07 1.26
CA GLN A 98 14.47 8.91 0.12
C GLN A 98 15.12 9.54 -1.13
N TYR A 99 15.37 8.71 -2.13
CA TYR A 99 15.87 9.11 -3.44
C TYR A 99 14.73 9.03 -4.46
N ARG A 100 14.58 10.06 -5.29
CA ARG A 100 13.63 10.16 -6.40
C ARG A 100 14.35 10.85 -7.54
N PHE A 101 14.15 10.37 -8.77
CA PHE A 101 14.67 11.05 -9.95
C PHE A 101 13.93 12.37 -10.20
N GLU A 102 14.60 13.32 -10.84
CA GLU A 102 13.98 14.55 -11.32
C GLU A 102 12.87 14.22 -12.32
N ARG A 103 11.74 14.93 -12.21
CA ARG A 103 10.52 14.62 -13.00
C ARG A 103 10.77 14.74 -14.49
N ASP A 104 11.54 15.74 -14.91
CA ASP A 104 11.83 16.03 -16.32
C ASP A 104 12.64 14.92 -17.00
N THR A 105 13.30 14.06 -16.21
CA THR A 105 14.04 12.89 -16.71
C THR A 105 13.12 11.72 -17.07
N LEU A 106 11.91 11.67 -16.50
CA LEU A 106 10.98 10.53 -16.63
C LEU A 106 9.65 10.89 -17.31
N ILE A 107 9.16 12.12 -17.14
CA ILE A 107 7.86 12.56 -17.65
C ILE A 107 8.09 13.32 -18.96
N HIS A 108 7.60 12.76 -20.06
CA HIS A 108 7.65 13.38 -21.38
C HIS A 108 6.23 13.74 -21.83
N TYR A 109 6.02 15.00 -22.19
CA TYR A 109 4.77 15.45 -22.78
C TYR A 109 4.79 15.18 -24.28
N LEU A 110 3.72 14.57 -24.79
CA LEU A 110 3.48 14.33 -26.22
C LEU A 110 2.78 15.52 -26.85
#